data_AF-A0A3M8CEJ7-F1
#
_entry.id   AF-A0A3M8CEJ7-F1
#
_cell.length_a   1.000
_cell.length_b   1.000
_cell.length_c   1.000
_cell.angle_alpha   90.00
_cell.angle_beta   90.00
_cell.angle_gamma   90.00
#
_symmetry.space_group_name_H-M   'P 1'
#
loop_
_entity.id
_entity.type
_entity.pdbx_description
1 polymer ?
#
loop_
_entity_poly.entity_id
_entity_poly.type
_entity_poly.pdbx_seq_one_letter_code
_entity_poly.pdbx_strand_id
1 'polypeptide(L)'
;MELAVISMKNHVENQEISRQIRDYHKKKGQPLAIRFSEELTHIILEAPCLFIPDPSMLKKDVCISGTVRVYADHAEIYPQKTGSTIHLFLDSELIDELEQIRAHVKNKTQDEVISELLMRGLRSYHSERKDSR
;
A
#
# COMPACT_ATOMS: atom_id res chain seq x y z
N MET A 1 0.04 -19.35 10.42
CA MET A 1 1.25 -18.54 10.13
C MET A 1 0.99 -17.87 8.80
N GLU A 2 1.17 -16.55 8.71
CA GLU A 2 1.11 -15.85 7.40
C GLU A 2 2.35 -16.22 6.59
N LEU A 3 2.19 -16.53 5.29
CA LEU A 3 3.28 -16.90 4.39
C LEU A 3 3.45 -15.81 3.34
N ALA A 4 4.70 -15.54 2.97
CA ALA A 4 5.00 -14.79 1.76
C ALA A 4 4.75 -15.71 0.57
N VAL A 5 4.09 -15.17 -0.47
CA VAL A 5 3.75 -15.93 -1.67
C VAL A 5 4.26 -15.20 -2.91
N ILE A 6 4.92 -15.94 -3.80
CA ILE A 6 5.17 -15.51 -5.16
C ILE A 6 4.40 -16.43 -6.11
N SER A 7 3.67 -15.85 -7.06
CA SER A 7 3.04 -16.55 -8.16
C SER A 7 3.60 -16.06 -9.49
N MET A 8 4.02 -16.99 -10.34
CA MET A 8 4.59 -16.72 -11.66
C MET A 8 4.01 -17.68 -12.69
N LYS A 9 3.88 -17.24 -13.95
CA LYS A 9 3.42 -18.14 -15.03
C LYS A 9 4.37 -19.32 -15.21
N ASN A 10 3.83 -20.50 -15.53
CA ASN A 10 4.61 -21.71 -15.76
C ASN A 10 5.26 -21.70 -17.15
N HIS A 11 6.33 -20.92 -17.28
CA HIS A 11 7.21 -20.89 -18.46
C HIS A 11 8.63 -21.32 -18.06
N VAL A 12 9.42 -21.75 -19.04
CA VAL A 12 10.78 -22.29 -18.82
C VAL A 12 11.66 -21.32 -18.02
N GLU A 13 11.61 -20.02 -18.32
CA GLU A 13 12.35 -19.00 -17.56
C GLU A 13 11.95 -18.98 -16.07
N ASN A 14 10.66 -19.04 -15.78
CA ASN A 14 10.12 -19.00 -14.42
C ASN A 14 10.36 -20.30 -13.65
N GLN A 15 10.40 -21.45 -14.36
CA GLN A 15 10.83 -22.71 -13.77
C GLN A 15 12.29 -22.65 -13.32
N GLU A 16 13.16 -22.02 -14.13
CA GLU A 16 14.56 -21.83 -13.79
C GLU A 16 14.74 -20.86 -12.62
N ILE A 17 14.01 -19.73 -12.61
CA ILE A 17 13.96 -18.82 -11.45
C ILE A 17 13.51 -19.57 -10.18
N SER A 18 12.47 -20.40 -10.28
CA SER A 18 11.98 -21.22 -9.15
C SER A 18 13.05 -22.19 -8.61
N ARG A 19 13.86 -22.78 -9.50
CA ARG A 19 14.99 -23.64 -9.10
C ARG A 19 16.07 -22.84 -8.39
N GLN A 20 16.41 -21.66 -8.90
CA GLN A 20 17.43 -20.80 -8.29
C GLN A 20 17.01 -20.32 -6.89
N ILE A 21 15.75 -19.92 -6.73
CA ILE A 21 15.18 -19.57 -5.42
C ILE A 21 15.24 -20.76 -4.46
N ARG A 22 14.82 -21.95 -4.91
CA ARG A 22 14.89 -23.18 -4.11
C ARG A 22 16.31 -23.52 -3.66
N ASP A 23 17.27 -23.44 -4.56
CA ASP A 23 18.65 -23.77 -4.27
C ASP A 23 19.28 -22.74 -3.30
N TYR A 24 18.88 -21.46 -3.41
CA TYR A 24 19.25 -20.41 -2.46
C TYR A 24 18.67 -20.66 -1.05
N HIS A 25 17.40 -21.04 -0.95
CA HIS A 25 16.76 -21.44 0.32
C HIS A 25 17.44 -22.67 0.93
N LYS A 26 17.77 -23.68 0.12
CA LYS A 26 18.49 -24.88 0.56
C LYS A 26 19.87 -24.52 1.12
N LYS A 27 20.60 -23.59 0.50
CA LYS A 27 21.88 -23.08 1.01
C LYS A 27 21.72 -22.35 2.36
N LYS A 28 20.62 -21.61 2.54
CA LYS A 28 20.30 -20.91 3.79
C LYS A 28 19.66 -21.81 4.88
N GLY A 29 19.33 -23.05 4.56
CA GLY A 29 18.63 -23.96 5.49
C GLY A 29 17.20 -23.52 5.82
N GLN A 30 16.53 -22.81 4.91
CA GLN A 30 15.19 -22.24 5.12
C GLN A 30 14.11 -23.07 4.41
N PRO A 31 12.91 -23.21 4.99
CA PRO A 31 11.82 -23.96 4.38
C PRO A 31 11.20 -23.19 3.21
N LEU A 32 11.00 -23.89 2.09
CA LEU A 32 10.32 -23.39 0.90
C LEU A 32 9.36 -24.46 0.39
N ALA A 33 8.09 -24.09 0.19
CA ALA A 33 7.09 -24.92 -0.48
C ALA A 33 6.92 -24.45 -1.92
N ILE A 34 6.89 -25.41 -2.85
CA ILE A 34 6.67 -25.16 -4.28
C ILE A 34 5.40 -25.91 -4.68
N ARG A 35 4.44 -25.19 -5.24
CA ARG A 35 3.16 -25.71 -5.70
C ARG A 35 2.91 -25.25 -7.13
N PHE A 36 2.01 -25.94 -7.81
CA PHE A 36 1.51 -25.53 -9.11
C PHE A 36 0.01 -25.26 -9.00
N SER A 37 -0.51 -24.36 -9.82
CA SER A 37 -1.97 -24.21 -9.97
C SER A 37 -2.58 -25.51 -10.50
N GLU A 38 -3.88 -25.70 -10.31
CA GLU A 38 -4.61 -26.91 -10.74
C GLU A 38 -4.45 -27.17 -12.25
N GLU A 39 -4.38 -26.11 -13.04
CA GLU A 39 -4.19 -26.16 -14.50
C GLU A 39 -2.70 -26.17 -14.92
N LEU A 40 -1.76 -26.23 -13.98
CA LEU A 40 -0.31 -26.10 -14.22
C LEU A 40 0.09 -24.82 -14.95
N THR A 41 -0.75 -23.79 -14.91
CA THR A 41 -0.54 -22.48 -15.55
C THR A 41 0.40 -21.59 -14.75
N HIS A 42 0.52 -21.81 -13.44
CA HIS A 42 1.30 -20.98 -12.53
C HIS A 42 2.12 -21.83 -11.57
N ILE A 43 3.31 -21.33 -11.23
CA ILE A 43 4.20 -21.82 -10.19
C ILE A 43 4.00 -20.91 -8.98
N ILE A 44 3.76 -21.51 -7.82
CA ILE A 44 3.49 -20.83 -6.55
C ILE A 44 4.61 -21.22 -5.57
N LEU A 45 5.30 -20.22 -5.06
CA LEU A 45 6.36 -20.36 -4.05
C LEU A 45 5.86 -19.78 -2.74
N GLU A 46 5.91 -20.57 -1.67
CA GLU A 46 5.40 -20.18 -0.35
C GLU A 46 6.48 -20.42 0.72
N ALA A 47 6.76 -19.41 1.54
CA ALA A 47 7.67 -19.55 2.69
C ALA A 47 7.33 -18.52 3.79
N PRO A 48 7.75 -18.75 5.04
CA PRO A 48 7.66 -17.74 6.10
C PRO A 48 8.43 -16.45 5.78
N CYS A 49 9.50 -16.56 5.00
CA CYS A 49 10.22 -15.46 4.38
C CYS A 49 10.81 -15.98 3.06
N LEU A 50 10.49 -15.36 1.92
CA LEU A 50 11.05 -15.75 0.63
C LEU A 50 12.35 -14.99 0.39
N PHE A 51 13.45 -15.74 0.33
CA PHE A 51 14.77 -15.24 -0.04
C PHE A 51 15.01 -15.37 -1.55
N ILE A 52 15.23 -14.25 -2.21
CA ILE A 52 15.47 -14.15 -3.65
C ILE A 52 16.94 -13.80 -3.89
N PRO A 53 17.68 -14.62 -4.65
CA PRO A 53 19.12 -14.44 -4.82
C PRO A 53 19.51 -13.21 -5.64
N ASP A 54 18.62 -12.69 -6.50
CA ASP A 54 18.83 -11.45 -7.25
C ASP A 54 17.50 -10.70 -7.38
N PRO A 55 17.40 -9.45 -6.92
CA PRO A 55 16.21 -8.61 -7.08
C PRO A 55 15.75 -8.46 -8.54
N SER A 56 16.66 -8.55 -9.51
CA SER A 56 16.34 -8.43 -10.95
C SER A 56 15.43 -9.56 -11.47
N MET A 57 15.34 -10.68 -10.74
CA MET A 57 14.48 -11.82 -11.06
C MET A 57 12.99 -11.52 -10.88
N LEU A 58 12.63 -10.47 -10.13
CA LEU A 58 11.25 -10.02 -9.93
C LEU A 58 10.80 -9.17 -11.13
N LYS A 59 10.53 -9.82 -12.26
CA LYS A 59 10.00 -9.19 -13.48
C LYS A 59 8.53 -8.74 -13.27
N LYS A 60 8.03 -7.89 -14.17
CA LYS A 60 6.65 -7.33 -14.14
C LYS A 60 5.53 -8.38 -14.10
N ASP A 61 5.79 -9.61 -14.55
CA ASP A 61 4.79 -10.69 -14.64
C ASP A 61 4.71 -11.54 -13.36
N VAL A 62 5.44 -11.16 -12.31
CA VAL A 62 5.47 -11.87 -11.03
C VAL A 62 4.47 -11.21 -10.07
N CYS A 63 3.52 -12.00 -9.58
CA CYS A 63 2.59 -11.58 -8.55
C CYS A 63 3.19 -11.89 -7.17
N ILE A 64 3.30 -10.87 -6.32
CA ILE A 64 3.88 -10.98 -4.98
C ILE A 64 2.80 -10.66 -3.94
N SER A 65 2.57 -11.58 -3.01
CA SER A 65 1.77 -11.33 -1.80
C SER A 65 2.70 -11.25 -0.59
N GLY A 66 3.06 -10.01 -0.23
CA GLY A 66 4.00 -9.73 0.85
C GLY A 66 4.67 -8.36 0.70
N THR A 67 5.53 -8.03 1.66
CA THR A 67 6.36 -6.83 1.63
C THR A 67 7.74 -7.17 1.13
N VAL A 68 8.15 -6.55 0.02
CA VAL A 68 9.48 -6.72 -0.58
C VAL A 68 10.48 -5.79 0.10
N ARG A 69 11.60 -6.34 0.56
CA ARG A 69 12.80 -5.60 0.97
C ARG A 69 13.93 -5.95 0.02
N VAL A 70 14.53 -4.93 -0.59
CA VAL A 70 15.61 -5.08 -1.56
C VAL A 70 16.92 -4.67 -0.88
N TYR A 71 17.92 -5.53 -1.00
CA TYR A 71 19.29 -5.29 -0.57
C TYR A 71 20.23 -5.32 -1.78
N ALA A 72 21.52 -5.05 -1.56
CA ALA A 72 22.50 -4.97 -2.64
C ALA A 72 22.74 -6.31 -3.35
N ASP A 73 22.59 -7.44 -2.64
CA ASP A 73 22.96 -8.78 -3.09
C ASP A 73 21.78 -9.76 -3.11
N HIS A 74 20.62 -9.38 -2.58
CA HIS A 74 19.43 -10.23 -2.51
C HIS A 74 18.16 -9.42 -2.26
N ALA A 75 17.00 -10.05 -2.39
CA ALA A 75 15.73 -9.52 -1.91
C ALA A 75 15.07 -10.50 -0.92
N GLU A 76 14.30 -9.95 0.00
CA GLU A 76 13.52 -10.69 0.99
C GLU A 76 12.06 -10.29 0.85
N ILE A 77 11.17 -11.27 0.86
CA ILE A 77 9.72 -11.03 0.84
C ILE A 77 9.15 -11.60 2.11
N TYR A 78 8.58 -10.69 2.90
CA TYR A 78 7.93 -11.01 4.16
C TYR A 78 6.42 -11.14 3.96
N PRO A 79 5.74 -12.02 4.72
CA PRO A 79 4.28 -12.08 4.70
C PRO A 79 3.69 -10.71 5.01
N GLN A 80 2.61 -10.39 4.30
CA GLN A 80 1.87 -9.16 4.57
C GLN A 80 1.20 -9.32 5.94
N LYS A 81 1.69 -8.57 6.93
CA LYS A 81 1.07 -8.54 8.26
C LYS A 81 -0.31 -7.92 8.12
N THR A 82 -1.36 -8.70 8.37
CA THR A 82 -2.71 -8.16 8.48
C THR A 82 -2.80 -7.40 9.81
N GLY A 83 -2.43 -6.12 9.82
CA GLY A 83 -2.57 -5.25 10.98
C GLY A 83 -1.31 -4.48 11.35
N SER A 84 -1.13 -3.32 10.72
CA SER A 84 -0.58 -2.17 11.43
C SER A 84 -1.37 -0.96 10.96
N THR A 85 -2.49 -0.70 11.64
CA THR A 85 -3.12 0.62 11.60
C THR A 85 -2.03 1.62 11.96
N ILE A 86 -1.63 2.46 11.00
CA ILE A 86 -0.82 3.62 11.32
C ILE A 86 -1.72 4.52 12.15
N HIS A 87 -1.54 4.53 13.46
CA HIS A 87 -2.14 5.54 14.31
C HIS A 87 -1.44 6.86 13.99
N LEU A 88 -1.94 7.57 12.97
CA LEU A 88 -1.67 8.99 12.81
C LEU A 88 -2.37 9.67 13.99
N PHE A 89 -1.63 9.88 15.08
CA PHE A 89 -2.03 10.87 16.06
C PHE A 89 -1.97 12.21 15.33
N LEU A 90 -3.13 12.75 14.95
CA LEU A 90 -3.21 14.15 14.58
C LEU A 90 -2.64 14.95 15.74
N ASP A 91 -1.76 15.90 15.43
CA ASP A 91 -1.22 16.84 16.42
C ASP A 91 -2.38 17.43 17.23
N SER A 92 -2.20 17.58 18.54
CA SER A 92 -3.24 18.06 19.45
C SER A 92 -3.83 19.40 19.00
N GLU A 93 -3.03 20.25 18.37
CA GLU A 93 -3.46 21.54 17.79
C GLU A 93 -4.47 21.37 16.64
N LEU A 94 -4.30 20.35 15.78
CA LEU A 94 -5.23 20.06 14.68
C LEU A 94 -6.57 19.51 15.18
N ILE A 95 -6.55 18.78 16.30
CA ILE A 95 -7.77 18.31 16.96
C ILE A 95 -8.54 19.48 17.56
N ASP A 96 -7.83 20.42 18.19
CA ASP A 96 -8.43 21.64 18.76
C ASP A 96 -9.04 22.54 17.68
N GLU A 97 -8.37 22.71 16.54
CA GLU A 97 -8.93 23.43 15.38
C GLU A 97 -10.19 22.75 14.82
N LEU A 98 -10.17 21.42 14.69
CA LEU A 98 -11.33 20.65 14.23
C LEU A 98 -12.53 20.78 15.18
N GLU A 99 -12.29 20.76 16.49
CA GLU A 99 -13.35 20.98 17.49
C GLU A 99 -13.86 22.42 17.49
N GLN A 100 -13.01 23.43 17.26
CA GLN A 100 -13.46 24.82 17.08
C GLN A 100 -14.35 24.97 15.84
N ILE A 101 -13.97 24.37 14.71
CA ILE A 101 -14.77 24.37 13.48
C ILE A 101 -16.11 23.67 13.72
N ARG A 102 -16.09 22.49 14.36
CA ARG A 102 -17.31 21.76 14.73
C ARG A 102 -18.20 22.56 15.66
N ALA A 103 -17.65 23.20 16.68
CA ALA A 103 -18.40 24.04 17.61
C ALA A 103 -19.03 25.26 16.91
N HIS A 104 -18.31 25.86 15.95
CA HIS A 104 -18.80 26.98 15.16
C HIS A 104 -19.96 26.60 14.22
N VAL A 105 -19.96 25.37 13.69
CA VAL A 105 -20.97 24.86 12.76
C VAL A 105 -22.14 24.17 13.49
N LYS A 106 -21.91 23.53 14.63
CA LYS A 106 -22.92 22.75 15.39
C LYS A 106 -24.13 23.59 15.84
N ASN A 107 -23.94 24.89 16.05
CA ASN A 107 -25.01 25.81 16.45
C ASN A 107 -25.73 26.44 15.25
N LYS A 108 -25.37 26.07 14.02
CA LYS A 108 -25.96 26.60 12.79
C LYS A 108 -26.67 25.48 12.03
N THR A 109 -27.90 25.74 11.63
CA THR A 109 -28.63 24.90 10.69
C THR A 109 -27.95 24.93 9.32
N GLN A 110 -28.17 23.91 8.51
CA GLN A 110 -27.61 23.82 7.15
C GLN A 110 -27.94 25.06 6.31
N ASP A 111 -29.14 25.60 6.47
CA ASP A 111 -29.59 26.80 5.77
C ASP A 111 -28.83 28.07 6.20
N GLU A 112 -28.46 28.18 7.48
CA GLU A 112 -27.63 29.28 7.99
C GLU A 112 -26.21 29.23 7.45
N VAL A 113 -25.62 28.03 7.36
CA VAL A 113 -24.29 27.83 6.78
C VAL A 113 -24.27 28.18 5.29
N ILE A 114 -25.29 27.73 4.54
CA ILE A 114 -25.43 28.04 3.10
C ILE A 114 -25.61 29.55 2.90
N SER A 115 -26.45 30.20 3.70
CA SER A 115 -26.71 31.63 3.62
C SER A 115 -25.45 32.45 3.89
N GLU A 116 -24.63 32.04 4.86
CA GLU A 116 -23.39 32.73 5.21
C GLU A 116 -22.32 32.59 4.10
N LEU A 117 -22.17 31.39 3.53
CA LEU A 117 -21.29 31.15 2.38
C LEU A 117 -21.70 31.99 1.17
N LEU A 118 -23.00 32.07 0.90
CA LEU A 118 -23.56 32.87 -0.19
C LEU A 118 -23.33 34.37 0.03
N MET A 119 -23.56 34.88 1.24
CA MET A 119 -23.27 36.28 1.57
C MET A 119 -21.79 36.63 1.50
N ARG A 120 -20.89 35.71 1.89
CA ARG A 120 -19.44 35.89 1.73
C ARG A 120 -19.06 35.95 0.24
N GLY A 121 -19.56 35.02 -0.57
CA GLY A 121 -19.33 35.01 -2.01
C GLY A 121 -19.82 36.29 -2.71
N LEU A 122 -21.02 36.77 -2.35
CA LEU A 122 -21.57 38.03 -2.88
C LEU A 122 -20.74 39.24 -2.47
N ARG A 123 -20.22 39.29 -1.24
CA ARG A 123 -19.33 40.38 -0.79
C ARG A 123 -18.03 40.38 -1.56
N SER A 124 -17.37 39.23 -1.70
CA SER A 124 -16.12 39.11 -2.48
C SER A 124 -16.33 39.54 -3.93
N TYR A 125 -17.42 39.08 -4.55
CA TYR A 125 -17.78 39.47 -5.91
C TYR A 125 -18.02 40.98 -6.06
N HIS A 126 -18.68 41.60 -5.08
CA HIS A 126 -18.91 43.05 -5.09
C HIS A 126 -17.65 43.86 -4.83
N SER A 127 -16.72 43.40 -3.97
CA SER A 127 -15.43 44.07 -3.80
C SER A 127 -14.58 44.01 -5.07
N GLU A 128 -14.51 42.85 -5.72
CA GLU A 128 -13.79 42.68 -6.99
C GLU A 128 -14.34 43.61 -8.09
N ARG A 129 -15.67 43.83 -8.12
CA ARG A 129 -16.31 44.77 -9.06
C ARG A 129 -16.15 46.24 -8.69
N LYS A 130 -15.92 46.59 -7.42
CA LYS A 130 -15.70 47.97 -6.98
C LYS A 130 -14.29 48.45 -7.31
N ASP A 131 -13.31 47.56 -7.29
CA ASP A 131 -11.91 47.84 -7.64
C ASP A 131 -11.68 47.87 -9.17
N SER A 132 -12.70 47.52 -9.96
CA SER A 132 -12.67 47.49 -11.44
C SER A 132 -13.30 48.72 -12.12
N ARG A 133 -13.52 49.82 -11.40
CA ARG A 133 -14.03 51.10 -11.93
C ARG A 133 -13.15 52.28 -11.57
#